data_AF-A0A453NPL1-F1
#
_entry.id   AF-A0A453NPL1-F1
#
_cell.length_a   1.000
_cell.length_b   1.000
_cell.length_c   1.000
_cell.angle_alpha   90.00
_cell.angle_beta   90.00
_cell.angle_gamma   90.00
#
_symmetry.space_group_name_H-M   'P 1'
#
loop_
_entity.id
_entity.type
_entity.pdbx_description
1 polymer ?
#
loop_
_entity_poly.entity_id
_entity_poly.type
_entity_poly.pdbx_seq_one_letter_code
_entity_poly.pdbx_strand_id
1 'polypeptide(L)' 'AGIDYISVASFGHLITAHVAFLKNADIIPVEALKLDNVKTGLYMLHCLPLRLVGSEGSPIRCILIK' A
#
# COMPACT_ATOMS: atom_id res chain seq x y z
N ALA A 1 -1.13 -4.01 -4.14
CA ALA A 1 -2.41 -4.06 -3.39
C ALA A 1 -2.46 -2.85 -2.46
N GLY A 2 -3.63 -2.27 -2.19
CA GLY A 2 -3.73 -1.07 -1.35
C GLY A 2 -4.86 -1.15 -0.32
N ILE A 3 -4.67 -0.57 0.86
CA ILE A 3 -5.65 -0.51 1.95
C ILE A 3 -5.67 0.88 2.60
N ASP A 4 -6.83 1.30 3.09
CA ASP A 4 -7.06 2.55 3.82
C ASP A 4 -6.91 2.42 5.35
N TYR A 5 -6.36 1.30 5.80
CA TYR A 5 -6.01 1.04 7.19
C TYR A 5 -4.50 1.14 7.40
N ILE A 6 -4.07 1.30 8.66
CA ILE A 6 -2.65 1.45 9.02
C ILE A 6 -1.80 0.21 8.69
N SER A 7 -2.43 -0.96 8.50
CA SER A 7 -1.74 -2.14 7.99
C SER A 7 -2.62 -3.00 7.08
N VAL A 8 -2.02 -3.71 6.13
CA VAL A 8 -2.65 -4.81 5.37
C VAL A 8 -2.95 -6.03 6.23
N ALA A 9 -2.35 -6.11 7.42
CA ALA A 9 -2.52 -7.20 8.37
C ALA A 9 -3.42 -6.81 9.55
N SER A 10 -4.13 -7.78 10.12
CA SER A 10 -4.84 -7.58 11.38
C SER A 10 -3.86 -7.56 12.56
N PHE A 11 -4.22 -6.86 13.63
CA PHE A 11 -3.36 -6.73 14.81
C PHE A 11 -2.96 -8.08 15.43
N GLY A 12 -3.84 -9.07 15.42
CA GLY A 12 -3.53 -10.42 15.92
C GLY A 12 -2.67 -11.27 14.98
N HIS A 13 -2.49 -10.86 13.73
CA HIS A 13 -1.81 -11.63 12.68
C HIS A 13 -0.95 -10.74 11.77
N LEU A 14 -0.08 -9.92 12.37
CA LEU A 14 0.70 -8.90 11.66
C LEU A 14 1.61 -9.45 10.56
N ILE A 15 2.16 -10.65 10.72
CA ILE A 15 3.21 -11.17 9.84
C ILE A 15 2.64 -11.93 8.64
N THR A 16 1.59 -12.73 8.83
CA THR A 16 1.16 -13.73 7.83
C THR A 16 0.67 -13.09 6.55
N ALA A 17 -0.05 -11.96 6.63
CA ALA A 17 -0.51 -11.22 5.45
C ALA A 17 0.66 -10.59 4.68
N HIS A 18 1.61 -9.94 5.38
CA HIS A 18 2.81 -9.38 4.75
C HIS A 18 3.62 -10.45 4.03
N VAL A 19 3.87 -11.58 4.68
CA VAL A 19 4.60 -12.71 4.07
C VAL A 19 3.85 -13.25 2.86
N ALA A 20 2.52 -13.37 2.92
CA ALA A 20 1.73 -13.83 1.78
C ALA A 20 1.85 -12.89 0.57
N PHE A 21 1.80 -11.56 0.79
CA PHE A 21 1.98 -10.59 -0.28
C PHE A 21 3.42 -10.53 -0.80
N LEU A 22 4.40 -10.47 0.08
CA LEU A 22 5.82 -10.28 -0.27
C LEU A 22 6.49 -11.55 -0.80
N LYS A 23 5.88 -12.74 -0.63
CA LYS A 23 6.35 -13.99 -1.25
C LYS A 23 6.38 -13.89 -2.78
N ASN A 24 5.45 -13.15 -3.37
CA ASN A 24 5.40 -12.89 -4.80
C ASN A 24 5.90 -11.46 -5.06
N ALA A 25 6.98 -11.31 -5.81
CA ALA A 25 7.62 -10.02 -6.05
C ALA A 25 6.73 -9.01 -6.82
N ASP A 26 5.59 -9.45 -7.35
CA ASP A 26 4.68 -8.64 -8.17
C ASP A 26 3.68 -7.82 -7.33
N ILE A 27 3.62 -8.03 -6.01
CA ILE A 27 2.68 -7.34 -5.14
C ILE A 27 3.42 -6.44 -4.16
N ILE A 28 3.22 -5.13 -4.34
CA ILE A 28 3.65 -4.10 -3.39
C ILE A 28 2.44 -3.70 -2.54
N PRO A 29 2.48 -3.92 -1.21
CA PRO A 29 1.47 -3.41 -0.28
C PRO A 29 1.57 -1.88 -0.16
N VAL A 30 0.42 -1.21 -0.21
CA VAL A 30 0.30 0.23 0.06
C VAL A 30 -0.70 0.41 1.20
N GLU A 31 -0.21 0.92 2.32
CA GLU A 31 -0.98 1.06 3.56
C GLU A 31 -1.35 2.53 3.82
N ALA A 32 -2.30 2.74 4.73
CA ALA A 32 -2.74 4.05 5.19
C ALA A 32 -3.22 4.99 4.07
N LEU A 33 -3.87 4.45 3.04
CA LEU A 33 -4.49 5.28 2.00
C LEU A 33 -5.66 6.09 2.57
N LYS A 34 -5.82 7.33 2.09
CA LYS A 34 -6.96 8.17 2.46
C LYS A 34 -8.02 8.14 1.35
N LEU A 35 -9.10 7.39 1.55
CA LEU A 35 -10.12 7.13 0.52
C LEU A 35 -11.53 7.69 0.81
N ASP A 36 -11.77 8.34 1.96
CA ASP A 36 -13.12 8.79 2.42
C ASP A 36 -13.98 9.50 1.35
N ASN A 37 -13.37 10.29 0.47
CA ASN A 37 -14.07 11.11 -0.54
C ASN A 37 -13.82 10.63 -1.98
N VAL A 38 -13.29 9.42 -2.15
CA VAL A 38 -12.99 8.85 -3.45
C VAL A 38 -14.17 7.97 -3.89
N LYS A 39 -14.79 8.31 -5.02
CA LYS A 39 -15.86 7.47 -5.58
C LYS A 39 -15.28 6.19 -6.16
N THR A 40 -15.98 5.07 -5.97
CA THR A 40 -15.63 3.78 -6.60
C THR A 40 -15.52 3.90 -8.11
N GLY A 41 -14.46 3.33 -8.69
CA GLY A 41 -14.20 3.36 -10.12
C GLY A 41 -12.76 3.01 -10.45
N LEU A 42 -12.42 3.08 -11.73
CA LEU A 42 -11.05 2.91 -12.20
C LEU A 42 -10.31 4.25 -12.18
N TYR A 43 -9.08 4.23 -11.69
CA TYR A 43 -8.17 5.36 -11.65
C TYR A 43 -6.76 4.89 -11.99
N MET A 44 -5.98 5.77 -12.58
CA MET A 44 -4.53 5.65 -12.64
C MET A 44 -3.92 6.03 -11.29
N LEU A 45 -3.34 5.04 -10.62
CA LEU A 45 -2.64 5.22 -9.35
C LEU A 45 -1.18 5.64 -9.59
N HIS A 46 -0.81 6.82 -9.11
CA HIS A 46 0.58 7.26 -9.06
C HIS A 46 1.08 7.13 -7.62
N CYS A 47 2.02 6.23 -7.40
CA CYS A 47 2.52 5.94 -6.05
C CYS A 47 4.02 5.65 -6.06
N LEU A 48 4.79 6.72 -6.25
CA LEU A 48 6.25 6.67 -6.39
C LEU A 48 6.91 6.72 -4.99
N PRO A 49 7.63 5.67 -4.56
CA PRO A 49 8.36 5.69 -3.29
C PRO A 49 9.58 6.61 -3.38
N LEU A 50 9.95 7.20 -2.25
CA LEU A 50 11.26 7.83 -2.10
C LEU A 50 12.34 6.76 -2.19
N ARG A 51 13.47 7.13 -2.78
CA ARG A 51 14.61 6.21 -2.94
C ARG A 51 15.41 6.16 -1.64
N LEU A 52 15.00 5.29 -0.73
CA LEU A 52 15.62 5.07 0.57
C LEU A 52 16.42 3.77 0.57
N VAL A 53 17.75 3.86 0.68
CA VAL A 53 18.64 2.68 0.68
C VAL A 53 18.63 2.05 2.08
N GLY A 54 18.43 0.73 2.15
CA GLY A 54 18.43 -0.03 3.40
C GLY A 54 17.17 0.12 4.25
N SER A 55 16.07 0.63 3.67
CA SER A 55 14.78 0.77 4.34
C SER A 55 13.84 -0.37 3.97
N GLU A 56 13.00 -0.79 4.92
CA GLU A 56 11.97 -1.83 4.74
C GLU A 56 10.68 -1.28 4.09
N GLY A 57 10.61 0.05 3.91
CA GLY A 57 9.49 0.73 3.30
C GLY A 57 9.81 2.20 3.00
N SER A 58 8.88 2.89 2.34
CA SER A 58 9.02 4.31 2.04
C SER A 58 7.68 5.02 2.22
N PRO A 59 7.68 6.23 2.81
CA PRO A 59 6.53 7.11 2.70
C PRO A 59 6.32 7.51 1.23
N ILE A 60 5.08 7.84 0.90
CA ILE A 60 4.61 8.06 -0.47
C ILE A 60 3.55 9.15 -0.47
N ARG A 61 3.50 9.92 -1.57
CA ARG A 61 2.32 10.72 -1.91
C ARG A 61 1.56 9.98 -3.00
N CYS A 62 0.56 9.21 -2.59
CA CYS A 62 -0.27 8.42 -3.49
C CYS A 62 -1.37 9.32 -4.09
N ILE A 63 -1.47 9.38 -5.42
CA ILE A 63 -2.42 10.24 -6.15
C ILE A 63 -3.25 9.39 -7.10
N LEU A 64 -4.55 9.63 -7.14
CA LEU A 64 -5.48 9.01 -8.09
C LEU A 64 -5.80 10.01 -9.20
N ILE A 65 -5.59 9.60 -10.45
CA ILE A 65 -5.92 10.37 -11.66
C ILE A 65 -6.97 9.57 -12.44
N LYS A 66 -7.98 10.25 -12.98
CA LYS A 66 -9.02 9.62 -13.79
C LYS A 66 -8.60 9.55 -15.25
#